data_AF-A0AAD7R9N1-F1
#
_entry.id   AF-A0AAD7R9N1-F1
#
_cell.length_a   1.000
_cell.length_b   1.000
_cell.length_c   1.000
_cell.angle_alpha   90.00
_cell.angle_beta   90.00
_cell.angle_gamma   90.00
#
_symmetry.space_group_name_H-M   'P 1'
#
loop_
_entity.id
_entity.type
_entity.pdbx_description
1 polymer ?
#
loop_
_entity_poly.entity_id
_entity_poly.type
_entity_poly.pdbx_seq_one_letter_code
_entity_poly.pdbx_strand_id
1 'polypeptide(L)'
;MANKKELAIILRYAAGRFNGKLDCHVCKQKQFQRLDKHLLVHKDLTRHEREKELRDSKRKANLLNLLQLRASKPIPAMVTSLDVNLLAEDDVPGDLLNEFRHHSTDEEEGGEADPPMEDQADQKVLKLWNDHMCGDARKQRENARQKIMHVREWMAFMCCAGVPTMRFKFLKDLPG
;
A
#
# COMPACT_ATOMS: atom_id res chain seq x y z
N MET A 1 16.65 3.08 -20.44
CA MET A 1 15.86 1.88 -20.82
C MET A 1 15.19 1.33 -19.57
N ALA A 2 14.06 0.64 -19.66
CA ALA A 2 13.36 0.07 -18.49
C ALA A 2 13.55 -1.46 -18.41
N ASN A 3 13.61 -2.03 -17.21
CA ASN A 3 13.64 -3.48 -17.04
C ASN A 3 12.27 -4.09 -17.37
N LYS A 4 12.19 -4.78 -18.52
CA LYS A 4 10.94 -5.36 -19.01
C LYS A 4 10.32 -6.39 -18.07
N LYS A 5 11.14 -7.17 -17.33
CA LYS A 5 10.65 -8.19 -16.40
C LYS A 5 10.01 -7.55 -15.18
N GLU A 6 10.71 -6.55 -14.61
CA GLU A 6 10.22 -5.81 -13.45
C GLU A 6 8.93 -5.06 -13.78
N LEU A 7 8.92 -4.33 -14.90
CA LEU A 7 7.73 -3.64 -15.41
C LEU A 7 6.55 -4.61 -15.60
N ALA A 8 6.78 -5.81 -16.15
CA ALA A 8 5.72 -6.79 -16.33
C ALA A 8 5.13 -7.31 -15.02
N ILE A 9 5.90 -7.37 -13.93
CA ILE A 9 5.39 -7.74 -12.60
C ILE A 9 4.57 -6.58 -12.02
N ILE A 10 5.07 -5.35 -12.11
CA ILE A 10 4.39 -4.15 -11.62
C ILE A 10 3.02 -3.97 -12.30
N LEU A 11 2.95 -4.13 -13.63
CA LEU A 11 1.70 -4.03 -14.37
C LEU A 11 0.70 -5.13 -13.97
N ARG A 12 1.19 -6.35 -13.69
CA ARG A 12 0.36 -7.46 -13.20
C ARG A 12 -0.20 -7.18 -11.81
N TYR A 13 0.63 -6.64 -10.92
CA TYR A 13 0.22 -6.21 -9.58
C TYR A 13 -0.91 -5.17 -9.67
N ALA A 14 -0.71 -4.10 -10.44
CA ALA A 14 -1.69 -3.04 -10.63
C ALA A 14 -3.01 -3.55 -11.23
N ALA A 15 -2.94 -4.51 -12.17
CA ALA A 15 -4.10 -5.13 -12.78
C ALA A 15 -4.78 -6.20 -11.90
N GLY A 16 -4.23 -6.56 -10.74
CA GLY A 16 -4.73 -7.66 -9.91
C GLY A 16 -4.65 -9.03 -10.57
N ARG A 17 -3.74 -9.21 -11.54
CA ARG A 17 -3.55 -10.45 -12.30
C ARG A 17 -2.31 -11.18 -11.80
N PHE A 18 -2.36 -12.50 -11.78
CA PHE A 18 -1.20 -13.33 -11.45
C PHE A 18 -1.19 -14.56 -12.36
N ASN A 19 0.00 -14.89 -12.87
CA ASN A 19 0.21 -16.07 -13.71
C ASN A 19 1.11 -17.02 -12.92
N GLY A 20 0.54 -18.11 -12.41
CA GLY A 20 1.27 -19.07 -11.62
C GLY A 20 0.35 -19.79 -10.65
N LYS A 21 0.98 -20.48 -9.70
CA LYS A 21 0.28 -21.17 -8.62
C LYS A 21 0.23 -20.25 -7.40
N LEU A 22 -0.91 -20.27 -6.70
CA LEU A 22 -1.16 -19.46 -5.51
C LEU A 22 -1.27 -20.37 -4.28
N ASP A 23 -0.92 -19.81 -3.13
CA ASP A 23 -1.11 -20.47 -1.84
C ASP A 23 -2.42 -20.00 -1.21
N CYS A 24 -3.08 -20.87 -0.45
CA CYS A 24 -4.29 -20.52 0.30
C CYS A 24 -3.90 -20.17 1.73
N HIS A 25 -4.24 -18.97 2.22
CA HIS A 25 -3.91 -18.58 3.60
C HIS A 25 -4.87 -19.14 4.63
N VAL A 26 -6.07 -19.53 4.22
CA VAL A 26 -7.11 -20.11 5.09
C VAL A 26 -6.70 -21.50 5.60
N CYS A 27 -6.25 -22.38 4.70
CA CYS A 27 -5.85 -23.75 5.05
C CYS A 27 -4.35 -24.01 4.98
N LYS A 28 -3.55 -23.00 4.63
CA LYS A 28 -2.08 -23.05 4.47
C LYS A 28 -1.58 -24.05 3.42
N GLN A 29 -2.47 -24.60 2.59
CA GLN A 29 -2.07 -25.45 1.47
C GLN A 29 -1.51 -24.58 0.33
N LYS A 30 -0.48 -25.09 -0.34
CA LYS A 30 0.30 -24.35 -1.33
C LYS A 30 0.00 -24.82 -2.75
N GLN A 31 0.40 -24.00 -3.72
CA GLN A 31 0.56 -24.41 -5.12
C GLN A 31 -0.73 -24.70 -5.93
N PHE A 32 -1.82 -23.98 -5.67
CA PHE A 32 -3.05 -24.10 -6.45
C PHE A 32 -3.02 -23.30 -7.76
N GLN A 33 -3.30 -23.97 -8.89
CA GLN A 33 -3.57 -23.28 -10.16
C GLN A 33 -4.95 -22.60 -10.17
N ARG A 34 -5.91 -23.16 -9.44
CA ARG A 34 -7.31 -22.72 -9.38
C ARG A 34 -7.72 -22.47 -7.93
N LEU A 35 -7.03 -21.51 -7.29
CA LEU A 35 -7.34 -21.09 -5.92
C LEU A 35 -8.82 -20.68 -5.79
N ASP A 36 -9.39 -20.07 -6.82
CA ASP A 36 -10.82 -19.75 -6.92
C ASP A 36 -11.73 -20.96 -6.65
N LYS A 37 -11.42 -22.11 -7.23
CA LYS A 37 -12.17 -23.36 -7.02
C LYS A 37 -11.88 -23.96 -5.64
N HIS A 38 -10.63 -23.91 -5.21
CA HIS A 38 -10.25 -24.41 -3.89
C HIS A 38 -11.00 -23.67 -2.77
N LEU A 39 -11.12 -22.35 -2.87
CA LEU A 39 -11.82 -21.55 -1.87
C LEU A 39 -13.31 -21.93 -1.72
N LEU A 40 -13.93 -22.57 -2.71
CA LEU A 40 -15.30 -23.08 -2.59
C LEU A 40 -15.43 -24.27 -1.63
N VAL A 41 -14.32 -24.94 -1.31
CA VAL A 41 -14.29 -26.03 -0.31
C VAL A 41 -14.44 -25.48 1.11
N HIS A 42 -14.02 -24.22 1.33
CA HIS A 42 -14.18 -23.49 2.58
C HIS A 42 -15.62 -22.96 2.69
N LYS A 43 -16.47 -23.73 3.36
CA LYS A 43 -17.89 -23.43 3.55
C LYS A 43 -18.14 -22.27 4.52
N ASP A 44 -17.18 -22.02 5.40
CA ASP A 44 -17.11 -20.95 6.36
C ASP A 44 -16.88 -19.57 5.72
N LEU A 45 -16.34 -19.52 4.51
CA LEU A 45 -16.11 -18.26 3.81
C LEU A 45 -17.34 -17.81 3.01
N THR A 46 -17.71 -16.56 3.21
CA THR A 46 -18.65 -15.85 2.35
C THR A 46 -18.06 -15.62 0.96
N ARG A 47 -18.92 -15.34 -0.03
CA ARG A 47 -18.46 -14.98 -1.38
C ARG A 47 -17.50 -13.79 -1.37
N HIS A 48 -17.79 -12.78 -0.56
CA HIS A 48 -16.97 -11.58 -0.48
C HIS A 48 -15.57 -11.88 0.08
N GLU A 49 -15.49 -12.70 1.13
CA GLU A 49 -14.22 -13.12 1.73
C GLU A 49 -13.40 -13.97 0.76
N ARG A 50 -14.03 -14.88 0.01
CA ARG A 50 -13.32 -15.65 -1.04
C ARG A 50 -12.74 -14.74 -2.12
N GLU A 51 -13.50 -13.74 -2.56
CA GLU A 51 -13.01 -12.77 -3.54
C GLU A 51 -11.88 -11.90 -2.99
N LYS A 52 -11.96 -11.50 -1.72
CA LYS A 52 -10.91 -10.79 -1.01
C LYS A 52 -9.63 -11.64 -0.92
N GLU A 53 -9.73 -12.85 -0.39
CA GLU A 53 -8.61 -13.79 -0.25
C GLU A 53 -7.92 -14.07 -1.59
N LEU A 54 -8.68 -14.25 -2.66
CA LEU A 54 -8.11 -14.44 -4.00
C LEU A 54 -7.35 -13.20 -4.50
N ARG A 55 -7.87 -11.98 -4.24
CA ARG A 55 -7.17 -10.74 -4.61
C ARG A 55 -5.87 -10.58 -3.82
N ASP A 56 -5.94 -10.81 -2.52
CA ASP A 56 -4.81 -10.62 -1.60
C ASP A 56 -3.71 -11.64 -1.90
N SER A 57 -4.07 -12.90 -2.13
CA SER A 57 -3.14 -13.96 -2.57
C SER A 57 -2.41 -13.60 -3.86
N LYS A 58 -3.12 -13.04 -4.86
CA LYS A 58 -2.51 -12.60 -6.14
C LYS A 58 -1.56 -11.43 -5.96
N ARG A 59 -1.95 -10.45 -5.14
CA ARG A 59 -1.11 -9.27 -4.84
C ARG A 59 0.17 -9.70 -4.13
N LYS A 60 0.04 -10.50 -3.06
CA LYS A 60 1.17 -11.06 -2.31
C LYS A 60 2.12 -11.83 -3.22
N ALA A 61 1.62 -12.68 -4.10
CA ALA A 61 2.46 -13.47 -5.00
C ALA A 61 3.22 -12.60 -6.03
N ASN A 62 2.59 -11.53 -6.56
CA ASN A 62 3.29 -10.56 -7.42
C ASN A 62 4.37 -9.79 -6.64
N LEU A 63 4.08 -9.40 -5.40
CA LEU A 63 5.00 -8.68 -4.54
C LEU A 63 6.24 -9.54 -4.23
N LEU A 64 6.04 -10.82 -3.88
CA LEU A 64 7.12 -11.78 -3.69
C LEU A 64 7.99 -11.94 -4.95
N ASN A 65 7.38 -12.08 -6.12
CA ASN A 65 8.12 -12.14 -7.38
C ASN A 65 8.94 -10.86 -7.63
N LEU A 66 8.39 -9.70 -7.27
CA LEU A 66 9.08 -8.42 -7.41
C LEU A 66 10.28 -8.33 -6.48
N LEU A 67 10.10 -8.69 -5.20
CA LEU A 67 11.17 -8.73 -4.19
C LEU A 67 12.28 -9.69 -4.61
N GLN A 68 11.93 -10.90 -5.06
CA GLN A 68 12.90 -11.87 -5.55
C GLN A 68 13.67 -11.35 -6.77
N LEU A 69 12.99 -10.71 -7.72
CA LEU A 69 13.66 -10.10 -8.87
C LEU A 69 14.61 -9.00 -8.42
N ARG A 70 14.21 -8.14 -7.49
CA ARG A 70 15.04 -7.04 -6.98
C ARG A 70 16.24 -7.52 -6.16
N ALA A 71 16.11 -8.62 -5.43
CA ALA A 71 17.23 -9.28 -4.76
C ALA A 71 18.33 -9.70 -5.75
N SER A 72 17.98 -10.02 -7.00
CA SER A 72 18.94 -10.29 -8.08
C SER A 72 19.64 -9.05 -8.65
N LYS A 73 19.38 -7.85 -8.10
CA LYS A 73 19.94 -6.53 -8.52
C LYS A 73 19.78 -6.28 -10.03
N PRO A 74 18.54 -6.21 -10.53
CA PRO A 74 18.26 -6.03 -11.94
C PRO A 74 18.79 -4.69 -12.44
N ILE A 75 19.35 -4.67 -13.66
CA ILE A 75 19.81 -3.45 -14.32
C ILE A 75 18.91 -3.18 -15.54
N PRO A 76 18.36 -1.96 -15.70
CA PRO A 76 18.36 -0.86 -14.73
C PRO A 76 17.32 -1.12 -13.63
N ALA A 77 17.63 -0.70 -12.39
CA ALA A 77 16.72 -0.79 -11.27
C ALA A 77 15.50 0.11 -11.51
N MET A 78 14.30 -0.38 -11.20
CA MET A 78 13.08 0.42 -11.27
C MET A 78 12.56 0.76 -9.86
N VAL A 79 12.37 2.05 -9.61
CA VAL A 79 11.67 2.56 -8.44
C VAL A 79 10.23 2.85 -8.81
N THR A 80 9.29 2.44 -7.97
CA THR A 80 7.84 2.58 -8.17
C THR A 80 7.17 3.06 -6.88
N SER A 81 5.90 3.46 -6.98
CA SER A 81 5.10 3.80 -5.78
C SER A 81 4.92 2.61 -4.81
N LEU A 82 5.11 1.37 -5.26
CA LEU A 82 5.09 0.20 -4.38
C LEU A 82 6.24 0.22 -3.36
N ASP A 83 7.35 0.88 -3.70
CA ASP A 83 8.51 1.04 -2.82
C ASP A 83 8.23 2.00 -1.66
N VAL A 84 7.26 2.90 -1.84
CA VAL A 84 6.81 3.82 -0.79
C VAL A 84 5.80 3.12 0.13
N ASN A 85 4.90 2.31 -0.43
CA ASN A 85 3.87 1.61 0.36
C ASN A 85 4.41 0.39 1.12
N LEU A 86 5.47 -0.27 0.63
CA LEU A 86 6.14 -1.36 1.36
C LEU A 86 6.75 -0.90 2.71
N LEU A 87 6.98 0.40 2.88
CA LEU A 87 7.49 1.00 4.12
C LEU A 87 6.36 1.34 5.13
N ALA A 88 5.10 1.36 4.67
CA ALA A 88 3.94 1.46 5.55
C ALA A 88 3.50 0.02 5.87
N GLU A 89 3.76 -0.42 7.11
CA GLU A 89 3.81 -1.83 7.54
C GLU A 89 2.48 -2.65 7.43
N ASP A 90 1.43 -2.15 6.79
CA ASP A 90 0.08 -2.74 6.85
C ASP A 90 -0.23 -3.83 5.80
N ASP A 91 0.58 -3.97 4.73
CA ASP A 91 0.29 -4.89 3.61
C ASP A 91 1.31 -6.04 3.43
N VAL A 92 2.29 -6.17 4.33
CA VAL A 92 3.29 -7.25 4.29
C VAL A 92 2.94 -8.31 5.33
N PRO A 93 2.58 -9.55 4.93
CA PRO A 93 2.27 -10.62 5.87
C PRO A 93 3.47 -10.88 6.79
N GLY A 94 3.25 -10.73 8.11
CA GLY A 94 4.28 -10.77 9.14
C GLY A 94 5.22 -11.98 9.10
N ASP A 95 4.80 -13.10 8.50
CA ASP A 95 5.63 -14.28 8.27
C ASP A 95 6.87 -14.04 7.37
N LEU A 96 6.91 -12.94 6.58
CA LEU A 96 8.06 -12.61 5.72
C LEU A 96 9.04 -11.61 6.35
N LEU A 97 8.64 -10.91 7.41
CA LEU A 97 9.52 -9.97 8.14
C LEU A 97 10.39 -10.68 9.18
N ASN A 98 10.05 -11.92 9.53
CA ASN A 98 10.71 -12.65 10.62
C ASN A 98 12.09 -13.22 10.23
N GLU A 99 12.43 -13.32 8.93
CA GLU A 99 13.75 -13.79 8.48
C GLU A 99 14.82 -12.68 8.39
N PHE A 100 14.46 -11.40 8.57
CA PHE A 100 15.40 -10.28 8.45
C PHE A 100 15.60 -9.45 9.74
N ARG A 101 14.84 -9.71 10.81
CA ARG A 101 14.85 -8.90 12.03
C ARG A 101 15.62 -9.56 13.17
N HIS A 102 16.94 -9.76 13.01
CA HIS A 102 17.87 -9.98 14.13
C HIS A 102 19.10 -9.07 13.96
N HIS A 103 18.91 -7.77 14.18
CA HIS A 103 19.89 -6.95 14.88
C HIS A 103 19.28 -5.63 15.33
N SER A 104 19.47 -5.38 16.63
CA SER A 104 19.34 -4.14 17.39
C SER A 104 17.93 -3.72 17.83
N THR A 105 17.73 -3.96 19.12
CA THR A 105 16.94 -3.21 20.11
C THR A 105 17.39 -1.73 20.12
N ASP A 106 16.65 -0.73 20.61
CA ASP A 106 16.10 -0.58 21.95
C ASP A 106 14.84 0.32 21.96
N GLU A 107 14.19 0.25 23.12
CA GLU A 107 12.97 0.87 23.64
C GLU A 107 12.89 2.40 23.50
N GLU A 108 11.67 2.95 23.38
CA GLU A 108 11.20 4.08 24.22
C GLU A 108 9.68 3.99 24.45
N GLU A 109 9.30 3.94 25.72
CA GLU A 109 7.95 4.14 26.25
C GLU A 109 7.55 5.63 26.21
N GLY A 110 6.24 5.89 26.13
CA GLY A 110 5.63 6.99 26.90
C GLY A 110 4.91 8.08 26.11
N GLY A 111 3.65 8.31 26.48
CA GLY A 111 2.98 9.60 26.30
C GLY A 111 1.61 9.56 25.62
N GLU A 112 0.57 9.18 26.36
CA GLU A 112 -0.81 9.47 26.00
C GLU A 112 -1.03 10.99 26.17
N ALA A 113 -0.97 11.71 25.05
CA ALA A 113 -1.31 13.13 24.96
C ALA A 113 -2.69 13.26 24.33
N ASP A 114 -3.60 13.93 25.04
CA ASP A 114 -4.91 14.30 24.53
C ASP A 114 -4.79 15.02 23.17
N PRO A 115 -5.65 14.71 22.19
CA PRO A 115 -5.57 15.29 20.85
C PRO A 115 -5.78 16.81 20.91
N PRO A 116 -4.90 17.61 20.28
CA PRO A 116 -5.08 19.05 20.24
C PRO A 116 -6.32 19.38 19.45
N MET A 117 -7.14 20.24 20.06
CA MET A 117 -8.37 20.84 19.54
C MET A 117 -8.21 21.23 18.06
N GLU A 118 -8.79 20.40 17.20
CA GLU A 118 -8.67 20.42 15.74
C GLU A 118 -9.16 21.75 15.15
N ASP A 119 -8.32 22.37 14.30
CA ASP A 119 -8.48 23.73 13.81
C ASP A 119 -9.75 23.90 12.96
N GLN A 120 -10.64 24.80 13.41
CA GLN A 120 -11.94 25.08 12.80
C GLN A 120 -11.83 25.64 11.37
N ALA A 121 -10.64 26.12 10.97
CA ALA A 121 -10.35 26.60 9.63
C ALA A 121 -10.31 25.47 8.59
N ASP A 122 -9.70 24.33 8.93
CA ASP A 122 -9.48 23.22 7.99
C ASP A 122 -10.80 22.53 7.64
N GLN A 123 -11.69 22.39 8.61
CA GLN A 123 -13.02 21.83 8.37
C GLN A 123 -13.86 22.70 7.43
N LYS A 124 -13.69 24.04 7.46
CA LYS A 124 -14.40 24.96 6.55
C LYS A 124 -13.91 24.82 5.11
N VAL A 125 -12.59 24.72 4.90
CA VAL A 125 -11.99 24.56 3.57
C VAL A 125 -12.39 23.22 2.95
N LEU A 126 -12.32 22.13 3.72
CA LEU A 126 -12.70 20.80 3.24
C LEU A 126 -14.20 20.71 2.91
N LYS A 127 -15.05 21.39 3.68
CA LYS A 127 -16.49 21.46 3.40
C LYS A 127 -16.77 22.23 2.10
N LEU A 128 -16.15 23.41 1.93
CA LEU A 128 -16.30 24.21 0.71
C LEU A 128 -15.85 23.43 -0.53
N TRP A 129 -14.75 22.69 -0.41
CA TRP A 129 -14.25 21.84 -1.49
C TRP A 129 -15.17 20.65 -1.78
N ASN A 130 -15.76 20.04 -0.75
CA ASN A 130 -16.77 18.98 -0.92
C ASN A 130 -17.97 19.48 -1.72
N ASP A 131 -18.49 20.65 -1.33
CA ASP A 131 -19.68 21.24 -1.93
C ASP A 131 -19.42 21.65 -3.39
N HIS A 132 -18.19 22.10 -3.69
CA HIS A 132 -17.77 22.37 -5.07
C HIS A 132 -17.65 21.11 -5.94
N MET A 133 -17.20 19.99 -5.35
CA MET A 133 -16.94 18.74 -6.07
C MET A 133 -18.16 17.82 -6.16
N CYS A 134 -19.17 18.02 -5.31
CA CYS A 134 -20.38 17.22 -5.28
C CYS A 134 -21.29 17.56 -6.47
N GLY A 135 -21.31 16.68 -7.47
CA GLY A 135 -22.39 16.65 -8.45
C GLY A 135 -23.65 15.94 -7.94
N ASP A 136 -24.75 16.04 -8.68
CA ASP A 136 -26.06 15.53 -8.26
C ASP A 136 -26.12 14.00 -8.17
N ALA A 137 -25.23 13.29 -8.88
CA ALA A 137 -25.23 11.85 -8.93
C ALA A 137 -24.57 11.22 -7.68
N ARG A 138 -25.17 10.12 -7.17
CA ARG A 138 -24.65 9.35 -6.02
C ARG A 138 -23.17 8.98 -6.17
N LYS A 139 -22.74 8.61 -7.38
CA LYS A 139 -21.34 8.25 -7.67
C LYS A 139 -20.38 9.43 -7.54
N GLN A 140 -20.83 10.64 -7.88
CA GLN A 140 -20.02 11.85 -7.74
C GLN A 140 -19.84 12.23 -6.27
N ARG A 141 -20.91 12.09 -5.46
CA ARG A 141 -20.84 12.28 -4.00
C ARG A 141 -19.87 11.32 -3.33
N GLU A 142 -19.88 10.05 -3.72
CA GLU A 142 -18.95 9.06 -3.17
C GLU A 142 -17.48 9.37 -3.55
N ASN A 143 -17.23 9.72 -4.82
CA ASN A 143 -15.91 10.13 -5.28
C ASN A 143 -15.41 11.39 -4.54
N ALA A 144 -16.29 12.37 -4.29
CA ALA A 144 -15.94 13.58 -3.54
C ALA A 144 -15.54 13.24 -2.09
N ARG A 145 -16.29 12.36 -1.42
CA ARG A 145 -15.96 11.87 -0.07
C ARG A 145 -14.60 11.20 -0.01
N GLN A 146 -14.31 10.28 -0.95
CA GLN A 146 -13.01 9.59 -1.00
C GLN A 146 -11.85 10.58 -1.18
N LYS A 147 -12.02 11.60 -2.04
CA LYS A 147 -11.00 12.64 -2.23
C LYS A 147 -10.74 13.45 -0.98
N ILE A 148 -11.78 13.81 -0.22
CA ILE A 148 -11.63 14.55 1.04
C ILE A 148 -10.92 13.70 2.10
N MET A 149 -11.28 12.42 2.19
CA MET A 149 -10.63 11.48 3.08
C MET A 149 -9.12 11.42 2.79
N HIS A 150 -8.74 11.27 1.52
CA HIS A 150 -7.32 11.26 1.13
C HIS A 150 -6.60 12.58 1.42
N VAL A 151 -7.25 13.73 1.24
CA VAL A 151 -6.63 15.02 1.60
C VAL A 151 -6.47 15.15 3.11
N ARG A 152 -7.43 14.67 3.91
CA ARG A 152 -7.29 14.62 5.38
C ARG A 152 -6.14 13.72 5.81
N GLU A 153 -6.07 12.51 5.28
CA GLU A 153 -4.97 11.57 5.54
C GLU A 153 -3.62 12.19 5.16
N TRP A 154 -3.55 12.86 4.00
CA TRP A 154 -2.35 13.56 3.56
C TRP A 154 -1.97 14.73 4.47
N MET A 155 -2.93 15.58 4.87
CA MET A 155 -2.65 16.68 5.80
C MET A 155 -2.23 16.17 7.17
N ALA A 156 -2.90 15.15 7.71
CA ALA A 156 -2.51 14.50 8.96
C ALA A 156 -1.10 13.92 8.87
N PHE A 157 -0.75 13.26 7.75
CA PHE A 157 0.61 12.80 7.50
C PHE A 157 1.61 13.96 7.49
N MET A 158 1.32 15.05 6.80
CA MET A 158 2.19 16.23 6.72
C MET A 158 2.35 16.97 8.07
N CYS A 159 1.34 16.90 8.94
CA CYS A 159 1.35 17.57 10.24
C CYS A 159 1.91 16.70 11.37
N CYS A 160 1.71 15.38 11.35
CA CYS A 160 2.08 14.48 12.46
C CYS A 160 3.37 13.69 12.22
N ALA A 161 3.71 13.36 10.96
CA ALA A 161 5.02 12.79 10.66
C ALA A 161 5.92 13.95 10.25
N GLY A 162 6.84 14.36 11.13
CA GLY A 162 7.77 15.45 10.88
C GLY A 162 8.33 15.34 9.47
N VAL A 163 7.83 16.19 8.56
CA VAL A 163 8.23 16.20 7.16
C VAL A 163 9.74 16.16 7.19
N PRO A 164 10.39 15.11 6.65
CA PRO A 164 11.83 15.05 6.62
C PRO A 164 12.24 16.36 6.01
N THR A 165 12.90 17.21 6.79
CA THR A 165 13.43 18.47 6.29
C THR A 165 14.53 18.04 5.34
N MET A 166 14.14 17.70 4.11
CA MET A 166 15.03 17.40 3.02
C MET A 166 15.74 18.71 2.77
N ARG A 167 16.86 18.89 3.46
CA ARG A 167 17.78 19.98 3.20
C ARG A 167 18.22 19.73 1.76
N PHE A 168 17.72 20.56 0.84
CA PHE A 168 18.07 20.59 -0.58
C PHE A 168 19.54 20.99 -0.78
N LYS A 169 20.48 20.38 -0.07
CA LYS A 169 21.92 20.65 -0.19
C LYS A 169 22.39 20.38 -1.61
N PHE A 170 21.80 19.40 -2.29
CA PHE A 170 22.09 19.07 -3.69
C PHE A 170 21.72 20.18 -4.69
N LEU A 171 20.88 21.16 -4.32
CA LEU A 171 20.61 22.33 -5.19
C LEU A 171 21.75 23.36 -5.17
N LYS A 172 22.67 23.28 -4.20
CA LYS A 172 23.84 24.18 -4.15
C LYS A 172 24.98 23.73 -5.07
N ASP A 173 24.94 22.49 -5.54
CA ASP A 173 25.99 21.92 -6.39
C ASP A 173 25.66 21.97 -7.89
N LEU A 174 24.61 22.71 -8.28
CA LEU A 174 24.34 22.96 -9.69
C LEU A 174 25.31 24.05 -10.19
N PRO A 175 26.14 23.77 -11.22
CA PRO A 175 26.95 24.81 -11.84
C PRO A 175 26.01 25.82 -12.51
N GLY A 176 26.19 27.09 -12.14
CA GLY A 176 25.51 28.24 -12.77
C GLY A 176 26.06 28.58 -14.14
#